data_AF-G0QZ41-F1
#
_entry.id   AF-G0QZ41-F1
#
_cell.length_a   1.000
_cell.length_b   1.000
_cell.length_c   1.000
_cell.angle_alpha   90.00
_cell.angle_beta   90.00
_cell.angle_gamma   90.00
#
_symmetry.space_group_name_H-M   'P 1'
#
loop_
_entity.id
_entity.type
_entity.pdbx_description
1 polymer ?
#
loop_
_entity_poly.entity_id
_entity_poly.type
_entity_poly.pdbx_seq_one_letter_code
_entity_poly.pdbx_strand_id
1 'polypeptide(L)'
;PENMRSFNLSICNDQNVSYYSVGAETLQAHCSDLFKVTSNVLYNGLNKSYGPPTDNDGVFCHEEIQWGTHLLNFECDHSDLVGLGRKTNTYEQVINLLMSNIRYNYGISIE
;
A
#
# COMPACT_ATOMS: atom_id res chain seq x y z
N PRO A 1 -11.97 -8.28 -21.22
CA PRO A 1 -12.03 -8.09 -19.75
C PRO A 1 -11.22 -6.85 -19.37
N GLU A 2 -11.86 -5.86 -18.76
CA GLU A 2 -11.13 -4.78 -18.10
C GLU A 2 -10.23 -5.38 -17.01
N ASN A 3 -8.94 -5.09 -17.08
CA ASN A 3 -7.96 -5.41 -16.05
C ASN A 3 -7.09 -4.17 -15.83
N MET A 4 -6.36 -4.13 -14.71
CA MET A 4 -5.54 -2.96 -14.34
C MET A 4 -4.54 -2.59 -15.43
N ARG A 5 -4.00 -3.56 -16.18
CA ARG A 5 -3.08 -3.29 -17.28
C ARG A 5 -3.77 -2.55 -18.44
N SER A 6 -4.95 -3.00 -18.86
CA SER A 6 -5.73 -2.32 -19.90
C SER A 6 -6.14 -0.92 -19.49
N PHE A 7 -6.53 -0.74 -18.22
CA PHE A 7 -6.80 0.58 -17.66
C PHE A 7 -5.57 1.50 -17.74
N ASN A 8 -4.41 1.04 -17.25
CA ASN A 8 -3.16 1.80 -17.23
C ASN A 8 -2.60 2.15 -18.63
N LEU A 9 -3.05 1.48 -19.70
CA LEU A 9 -2.70 1.84 -21.08
C LEU A 9 -3.59 2.96 -21.64
N SER A 10 -4.77 3.15 -21.07
CA SER A 10 -5.76 4.14 -21.52
C SER A 10 -5.67 5.48 -20.80
N ILE A 11 -4.98 5.51 -19.66
CA ILE A 11 -4.83 6.71 -18.81
C ILE A 11 -3.35 7.07 -18.64
N CYS A 12 -3.05 8.35 -18.50
CA CYS A 12 -1.72 8.85 -18.18
C CYS A 12 -1.79 9.86 -17.03
N ASN A 13 -0.67 10.02 -16.33
CA ASN A 13 -0.54 11.01 -15.27
C ASN A 13 -0.55 12.42 -15.87
N ASP A 14 -1.30 13.33 -15.25
CA ASP A 14 -1.24 14.75 -15.57
C ASP A 14 0.09 15.33 -15.06
N GLN A 15 0.77 16.11 -15.90
CA GLN A 15 2.06 16.73 -15.56
C GLN A 15 1.96 17.77 -14.44
N ASN A 16 0.77 18.33 -14.20
CA ASN A 16 0.54 19.34 -13.18
C ASN A 16 0.07 18.74 -11.84
N VAL A 17 -0.07 17.42 -11.76
CA VAL A 17 -0.53 16.71 -10.56
C VAL A 17 0.62 15.88 -10.00
N SER A 18 0.87 16.04 -8.70
CA SER A 18 1.81 15.17 -7.99
C SER A 18 1.07 13.97 -7.42
N TYR A 19 1.55 12.78 -7.75
CA TYR A 19 0.99 11.50 -7.31
C TYR A 19 1.88 10.91 -6.22
N TYR A 20 1.28 10.45 -5.13
CA TYR A 20 1.96 9.79 -4.02
C TYR A 20 1.26 8.49 -3.69
N SER A 21 2.03 7.50 -3.23
CA SER A 21 1.49 6.21 -2.76
C SER A 21 2.10 5.84 -1.40
N VAL A 22 1.29 5.14 -0.61
CA VAL A 22 1.70 4.47 0.63
C VAL A 22 1.14 3.06 0.60
N GLY A 23 1.88 2.11 1.12
CA GLY A 23 1.47 0.71 1.16
C GLY A 23 1.46 0.15 2.57
N ALA A 24 1.22 -1.15 2.63
CA ALA A 24 1.39 -1.94 3.83
C ALA A 24 2.09 -3.25 3.48
N GLU A 25 2.79 -3.80 4.46
CA GLU A 25 3.34 -5.14 4.38
C GLU A 25 3.33 -5.75 5.78
N THR A 26 2.96 -7.03 5.88
CA THR A 26 3.09 -7.73 7.14
C THR A 26 3.21 -9.23 6.93
N LEU A 27 3.82 -9.91 7.90
CA LEU A 27 3.90 -11.35 7.88
C LEU A 27 2.50 -11.95 8.00
N GLN A 28 2.26 -13.05 7.29
CA GLN A 28 0.98 -13.78 7.36
C GLN A 28 0.52 -14.06 8.79
N ALA A 29 1.45 -14.37 9.70
CA ALA A 29 1.16 -14.63 11.11
C ALA A 29 0.55 -13.41 11.83
N HIS A 30 0.86 -12.21 11.37
CA HIS A 30 0.47 -10.92 11.95
C HIS A 30 -0.79 -10.34 11.30
N CYS A 31 -1.19 -10.83 10.12
CA CYS A 31 -2.44 -10.45 9.47
C CYS A 31 -3.67 -10.77 10.34
N SER A 32 -4.72 -9.95 10.17
CA SER A 32 -6.07 -10.27 10.59
C SER A 32 -6.53 -11.61 10.02
N ASP A 33 -7.37 -12.35 10.76
CA ASP A 33 -7.76 -13.72 10.37
C ASP A 33 -8.39 -13.78 8.97
N LEU A 34 -9.08 -12.72 8.56
CA LEU A 34 -9.65 -12.56 7.23
C LEU A 34 -8.62 -12.67 6.11
N PHE A 35 -7.40 -12.17 6.32
CA PHE A 35 -6.37 -12.05 5.28
C PHE A 35 -5.26 -13.10 5.38
N LYS A 36 -5.26 -13.96 6.40
CA LYS A 36 -4.23 -14.99 6.57
C LYS A 36 -4.13 -15.95 5.39
N VAL A 37 -5.28 -16.31 4.80
CA VAL A 37 -5.34 -17.25 3.66
C VAL A 37 -4.82 -16.57 2.40
N THR A 38 -5.30 -15.36 2.10
CA THR A 38 -4.90 -14.61 0.91
C THR A 38 -3.44 -14.17 0.98
N SER A 39 -2.96 -13.74 2.14
CA SER A 39 -1.54 -13.45 2.37
C SER A 39 -0.65 -14.66 2.05
N ASN A 40 -1.05 -15.85 2.49
CA ASN A 40 -0.32 -17.08 2.21
C ASN A 40 -0.32 -17.45 0.72
N VAL A 41 -1.44 -17.22 0.04
CA VAL A 41 -1.58 -17.46 -1.41
C VAL A 41 -0.70 -16.50 -2.19
N LEU A 42 -0.62 -15.23 -1.81
CA LEU A 42 0.28 -14.26 -2.47
C LEU A 42 1.75 -14.58 -2.19
N TYR A 43 2.08 -14.88 -0.92
CA TYR A 43 3.43 -15.19 -0.48
C TYR A 43 4.02 -16.44 -1.19
N ASN A 44 3.22 -17.50 -1.37
CA ASN A 44 3.68 -18.77 -1.96
C ASN A 44 3.24 -19.01 -3.41
N GLY A 45 2.12 -18.43 -3.84
CA GLY A 45 1.40 -18.83 -5.04
C GLY A 45 1.81 -18.09 -6.31
N LEU A 46 2.39 -16.90 -6.19
CA LEU A 46 2.88 -16.14 -7.35
C LEU A 46 4.22 -16.66 -7.87
N ASN A 47 5.06 -17.16 -6.98
CA ASN A 47 6.33 -17.80 -7.33
C ASN A 47 6.19 -19.31 -7.21
N LYS A 48 6.04 -20.01 -8.34
CA LYS A 48 6.07 -21.48 -8.42
C LYS A 48 7.44 -22.03 -7.97
N SER A 49 7.71 -21.98 -6.67
CA SER A 49 8.81 -22.63 -5.94
C SER A 49 10.25 -22.15 -6.21
N TYR A 50 10.49 -21.08 -6.97
CA TYR A 50 11.87 -20.65 -7.33
C TYR A 50 12.17 -19.15 -7.16
N GLY A 51 11.20 -18.31 -6.79
CA GLY A 51 11.40 -16.88 -6.54
C GLY A 51 11.35 -16.55 -5.04
N PRO A 52 11.90 -15.40 -4.61
CA PRO A 52 11.73 -14.95 -3.24
C PRO A 52 10.24 -14.76 -2.93
N PRO A 53 9.80 -14.98 -1.69
CA PRO A 53 8.41 -14.72 -1.32
C PRO A 53 8.04 -13.26 -1.59
N THR A 54 6.76 -13.03 -1.92
CA THR A 54 6.27 -11.68 -2.20
C THR A 54 5.65 -11.07 -0.94
N ASP A 55 6.28 -10.01 -0.43
CA ASP A 55 5.75 -9.22 0.67
C ASP A 55 4.41 -8.56 0.28
N ASN A 56 3.44 -8.63 1.19
CA ASN A 56 2.06 -8.22 0.93
C ASN A 56 1.35 -7.81 2.23
N ASP A 57 0.24 -7.10 2.10
CA ASP A 57 -0.64 -6.67 3.20
C ASP A 57 -1.81 -7.64 3.45
N GLY A 58 -1.78 -8.79 2.79
CA GLY A 58 -2.84 -9.78 2.77
C GLY A 58 -3.84 -9.66 1.62
N VAL A 59 -3.79 -8.60 0.82
CA VAL A 59 -4.64 -8.42 -0.36
C VAL A 59 -3.82 -8.04 -1.60
N PHE A 60 -2.86 -7.13 -1.45
CA PHE A 60 -1.99 -6.63 -2.52
C PHE A 60 -0.52 -6.86 -2.18
N CYS A 61 0.27 -7.14 -3.20
CA CYS A 61 1.72 -7.19 -3.10
C CYS A 61 2.30 -5.77 -3.11
N HIS A 62 3.45 -5.58 -2.45
CA HIS A 62 4.11 -4.28 -2.38
C HIS A 62 4.31 -3.62 -3.76
N GLU A 63 4.72 -4.41 -4.75
CA GLU A 63 4.99 -3.94 -6.12
C GLU A 63 3.76 -3.34 -6.81
N GLU A 64 2.55 -3.76 -6.42
CA GLU A 64 1.29 -3.31 -7.03
C GLU A 64 0.85 -1.93 -6.53
N ILE A 65 1.36 -1.49 -5.38
CA ILE A 65 0.97 -0.24 -4.73
C ILE A 65 1.78 0.96 -5.24
N GLN A 66 2.97 0.71 -5.81
CA GLN A 66 3.88 1.76 -6.21
C GLN A 66 3.34 2.54 -7.43
N TRP A 67 2.88 3.77 -7.19
CA TRP A 67 2.53 4.73 -8.23
C TRP A 67 2.95 6.15 -7.83
N GLY A 68 3.49 6.91 -8.78
CA GLY A 68 4.06 8.23 -8.51
C GLY A 68 5.26 8.13 -7.54
N THR A 69 5.33 9.04 -6.58
CA THR A 69 6.32 8.97 -5.50
C THR A 69 5.81 8.08 -4.38
N HIS A 70 6.37 6.87 -4.28
CA HIS A 70 6.08 5.96 -3.17
C HIS A 70 6.80 6.43 -1.89
N LEU A 71 6.03 6.66 -0.82
CA LEU A 71 6.55 7.24 0.42
C LEU A 71 7.09 6.18 1.37
N LEU A 72 6.28 5.16 1.68
CA LEU A 72 6.67 4.02 2.53
C LEU A 72 5.58 2.92 2.54
N ASN A 73 5.95 1.74 3.05
CA ASN A 73 5.02 0.71 3.51
C ASN A 73 4.93 0.72 5.04
N PHE A 74 3.72 0.63 5.56
CA PHE A 74 3.47 0.44 6.99
C PHE A 74 3.52 -1.04 7.35
N GLU A 75 4.10 -1.37 8.50
CA GLU A 75 4.12 -2.74 9.02
C GLU A 75 2.75 -3.14 9.58
N CYS A 76 1.79 -3.46 8.72
CA CYS A 76 0.40 -3.74 9.07
C CYS A 76 -0.32 -4.50 7.95
N ASP A 77 -1.54 -4.95 8.19
CA ASP A 77 -2.37 -5.50 7.11
C ASP A 77 -3.22 -4.42 6.42
N HIS A 78 -3.88 -4.81 5.33
CA HIS A 78 -4.67 -3.87 4.51
C HIS A 78 -5.75 -3.11 5.31
N SER A 79 -6.36 -3.76 6.31
CA SER A 79 -7.45 -3.16 7.10
C SER A 79 -6.95 -2.20 8.18
N ASP A 80 -5.73 -2.40 8.66
CA ASP A 80 -5.08 -1.53 9.64
C ASP A 80 -4.85 -0.11 9.09
N LEU A 81 -4.58 0.02 7.79
CA LEU A 81 -4.38 1.31 7.10
C LEU A 81 -5.56 2.27 7.27
N VAL A 82 -6.76 1.72 7.45
CA VAL A 82 -8.03 2.48 7.60
C VAL A 82 -8.68 2.29 8.97
N GLY A 83 -7.97 1.68 9.93
CA GLY A 83 -8.41 1.56 11.31
C GLY A 83 -9.44 0.45 11.57
N LEU A 84 -9.61 -0.50 10.63
CA LEU A 84 -10.52 -1.63 10.77
C LEU A 84 -9.83 -2.90 11.27
N GLY A 85 -8.50 -2.93 11.26
CA GLY A 85 -7.71 -4.08 11.68
C GLY A 85 -7.37 -4.10 13.17
N ARG A 86 -6.36 -4.89 13.52
CA ARG A 86 -5.92 -5.12 14.91
C ARG A 86 -4.98 -4.05 15.44
N LYS A 87 -4.26 -3.35 14.55
CA LYS A 87 -3.32 -2.26 14.90
C LYS A 87 -4.04 -0.93 14.83
N THR A 88 -4.87 -0.66 15.83
CA THR A 88 -5.78 0.49 15.87
C THR A 88 -5.12 1.86 15.77
N ASN A 89 -3.80 2.00 15.89
CA ASN A 89 -3.12 3.30 15.81
C ASN A 89 -2.48 3.56 14.43
N THR A 90 -2.41 2.55 13.55
CA THR A 90 -1.72 2.68 12.26
C THR A 90 -2.41 3.67 11.33
N TYR A 91 -3.75 3.72 11.35
CA TYR A 91 -4.51 4.67 10.52
C TYR A 91 -4.14 6.13 10.83
N GLU A 92 -3.90 6.49 12.09
CA GLU A 92 -3.48 7.84 12.48
C GLU A 92 -2.08 8.16 11.93
N GLN A 93 -1.18 7.19 11.96
CA GLN A 93 0.18 7.33 11.41
C GLN A 93 0.15 7.54 9.90
N VAL A 94 -0.71 6.80 9.18
CA VAL A 94 -0.94 6.97 7.74
C VAL A 94 -1.40 8.41 7.44
N ILE A 95 -2.45 8.87 8.13
CA ILE A 95 -3.00 10.21 7.92
C ILE A 95 -1.96 11.29 8.27
N ASN A 96 -1.25 11.15 9.38
CA ASN A 96 -0.23 12.10 9.81
C ASN A 96 0.92 12.19 8.79
N LEU A 97 1.37 11.07 8.22
CA LEU A 97 2.37 11.06 7.15
C LEU A 97 1.88 11.85 5.94
N LEU A 98 0.68 11.54 5.44
CA LEU A 98 0.13 12.17 4.24
C LEU A 98 -0.06 13.68 4.44
N MET A 99 -0.61 14.08 5.58
CA MET A 99 -0.79 15.49 5.93
C MET A 99 0.56 16.22 6.07
N SER A 100 1.56 15.56 6.65
CA SER A 100 2.92 16.13 6.76
C SER A 100 3.57 16.29 5.39
N ASN A 101 3.43 15.31 4.50
CA ASN A 101 3.92 15.38 3.13
C ASN A 101 3.26 16.53 2.34
N ILE A 102 1.93 16.71 2.49
CA ILE A 102 1.22 17.83 1.85
C ILE A 102 1.73 19.17 2.38
N ARG A 103 1.84 19.33 3.71
CA ARG A 103 2.33 20.58 4.31
C ARG A 103 3.78 20.88 3.93
N TYR A 104 4.62 19.86 3.82
CA TYR A 104 6.02 20.02 3.42
C TYR A 104 6.16 20.53 1.98
N ASN A 105 5.38 19.97 1.05
CA ASN A 105 5.51 20.30 -0.38
C ASN A 105 4.66 21.51 -0.80
N TYR A 106 3.55 21.79 -0.13
CA TYR A 106 2.55 22.78 -0.56
C TYR A 106 2.09 23.73 0.55
N GLY A 107 2.60 23.58 1.77
CA GLY A 107 2.25 24.46 2.88
C GLY A 107 2.84 25.85 2.72
N ILE A 108 2.14 26.85 3.25
CA ILE A 108 2.64 28.22 3.38
C ILE A 108 3.20 28.37 4.79
N SER A 109 4.42 28.89 4.91
CA SER A 109 4.99 29.23 6.22
C SER A 109 4.15 30.31 6.88
N ILE A 110 3.67 30.04 8.09
CA ILE A 110 3.04 31.06 8.93
C ILE A 110 4.18 31.69 9.73
N GLU A 111 4.60 32.89 9.34
CA GLU A 111 5.53 33.73 10.09
C GLU A 111 4.89 34.29 11.37
#